data_AF-A0A932HD76-F1
#
_entry.id   AF-A0A932HD76-F1
#
_cell.length_a   1.000
_cell.length_b   1.000
_cell.length_c   1.000
_cell.angle_alpha   90.00
_cell.angle_beta   90.00
_cell.angle_gamma   90.00
#
_symmetry.space_group_name_H-M   'P 1'
#
loop_
_entity.id
_entity.type
_entity.pdbx_description
1 polymer ?
#
loop_
_entity_poly.entity_id
_entity_poly.type
_entity_poly.pdbx_seq_one_letter_code
_entity_poly.pdbx_strand_id
1 'polypeptide(L)'
;MYYNRVLSGMRPTGSLHLGHYHGVLKNWVSLQHEYECFFFVADWHALTTHYDEPEIVERNVWDMVIDWLAAGVDPAQATLFIQSRVPEHAELHLLLSMITPLGWLERVPTYKDQQEKLSHKDLSTYGFLGYPLLQSADILIYRASRVPVGEDQVPHVEFTREIARRFNHLYGREPGFEEKAEQALKKLGARRARIYRRLRTRYLEK
;
A
#
# COMPACT_ATOMS: atom_id res chain seq x y z
N MET A 1 -12.05 -11.56 11.07
CA MET A 1 -12.36 -10.15 10.70
C MET A 1 -11.03 -9.40 10.68
N TYR A 2 -10.56 -8.92 9.52
CA TYR A 2 -9.20 -8.36 9.33
C TYR A 2 -9.02 -6.92 9.89
N TYR A 3 -9.83 -6.50 10.86
CA TYR A 3 -10.05 -5.08 11.16
C TYR A 3 -8.85 -4.38 11.83
N ASN A 4 -7.85 -5.11 12.29
CA ASN A 4 -6.74 -4.59 13.11
C ASN A 4 -5.35 -4.81 12.48
N ARG A 5 -5.26 -4.94 11.15
CA ARG A 5 -3.97 -5.11 10.47
C ARG A 5 -3.29 -3.80 10.16
N VAL A 6 -2.04 -3.69 10.59
CA VAL A 6 -1.14 -2.59 10.24
C VAL A 6 -0.14 -3.10 9.22
N LEU A 7 0.02 -2.40 8.11
CA LEU A 7 1.12 -2.61 7.17
C LEU A 7 1.98 -1.36 7.11
N SER A 8 3.30 -1.53 7.23
CA SER A 8 4.25 -0.44 7.02
C SER A 8 5.51 -0.97 6.33
N GLY A 9 6.00 -0.25 5.34
CA GLY A 9 7.17 -0.63 4.57
C GLY A 9 8.22 0.47 4.59
N MET A 10 9.48 0.10 4.49
CA MET A 10 10.58 1.06 4.37
C MET A 10 11.54 0.64 3.27
N ARG A 11 12.01 1.61 2.47
CA ARG A 11 12.97 1.38 1.40
C ARG A 11 14.38 1.22 1.98
N PRO A 12 15.18 0.25 1.51
CA PRO A 12 16.57 0.06 1.93
C PRO A 12 17.50 1.08 1.25
N THR A 13 17.54 2.32 1.76
CA THR A 13 18.32 3.43 1.17
C THR A 13 19.63 3.75 1.90
N GLY A 14 20.13 2.84 2.74
CA GLY A 14 21.36 2.97 3.51
C GLY A 14 21.13 2.87 5.02
N SER A 15 22.16 3.19 5.80
CA SER A 15 22.13 3.07 7.26
C SER A 15 21.05 3.94 7.89
N LEU A 16 20.34 3.37 8.88
CA LEU A 16 19.32 4.14 9.60
C LEU A 16 19.97 5.22 10.47
N HIS A 17 19.20 6.28 10.70
CA HIS A 17 19.61 7.42 11.52
C HIS A 17 18.48 7.81 12.46
N LEU A 18 18.73 8.70 13.42
CA LEU A 18 17.75 9.06 14.46
C LEU A 18 16.41 9.54 13.91
N GLY A 19 16.38 10.19 12.75
CA GLY A 19 15.14 10.52 12.04
C GLY A 19 14.25 9.30 11.73
N HIS A 20 14.83 8.19 11.26
CA HIS A 20 14.09 6.93 11.03
C HIS A 20 13.57 6.33 12.34
N TYR A 21 14.38 6.39 13.41
CA TYR A 21 13.96 5.88 14.71
C TYR A 21 12.77 6.64 15.28
N HIS A 22 12.85 7.98 15.30
CA HIS A 22 11.77 8.83 15.83
C HIS A 22 10.54 8.90 14.91
N GLY A 23 10.73 8.79 13.60
CA GLY A 23 9.65 8.86 12.63
C GLY A 23 8.87 7.56 12.48
N VAL A 24 9.54 6.41 12.51
CA VAL A 24 8.94 5.11 12.14
C VAL A 24 9.15 4.05 13.21
N LEU A 25 10.40 3.72 13.58
CA LEU A 25 10.67 2.53 14.40
C LEU A 25 10.07 2.62 15.80
N LYS A 26 10.14 3.78 16.45
CA LYS A 26 9.52 3.99 17.77
C LYS A 26 8.02 3.71 17.74
N ASN A 27 7.35 4.07 16.64
CA ASN A 27 5.93 3.80 16.44
C ASN A 27 5.69 2.30 16.18
N TRP A 28 6.53 1.64 15.37
CA TRP A 28 6.44 0.20 15.12
C TRP A 28 6.57 -0.62 16.42
N VAL A 29 7.50 -0.25 17.30
CA VAL A 29 7.68 -0.91 18.60
C VAL A 29 6.43 -0.81 19.48
N SER A 30 5.66 0.28 19.40
CA SER A 30 4.36 0.37 20.09
C SER A 30 3.29 -0.47 19.38
N LEU A 31 3.17 -0.31 18.06
CA LEU A 31 2.10 -0.91 17.26
C LEU A 31 2.13 -2.45 17.27
N GLN A 32 3.32 -3.06 17.27
CA GLN A 32 3.47 -4.52 17.30
C GLN A 32 2.84 -5.18 18.53
N HIS A 33 2.65 -4.44 19.63
CA HIS A 33 1.99 -4.95 20.84
C HIS A 33 0.47 -4.72 20.85
N GLU A 34 -0.04 -3.90 19.94
CA GLU A 34 -1.45 -3.50 19.88
C GLU A 34 -2.20 -4.09 18.67
N TYR A 35 -1.49 -4.41 17.59
CA TYR A 35 -2.07 -4.78 16.30
C TYR A 35 -1.37 -5.99 15.67
N GLU A 36 -2.03 -6.63 14.72
CA GLU A 36 -1.39 -7.59 13.82
C GLU A 36 -0.55 -6.79 12.81
N CYS A 37 0.76 -6.75 13.02
CA CYS A 37 1.68 -5.93 12.26
C CYS A 37 2.42 -6.71 11.16
N PHE A 38 2.47 -6.09 9.98
CA PHE A 38 3.26 -6.53 8.83
C PHE A 38 4.26 -5.41 8.52
N PHE A 39 5.54 -5.68 8.75
CA PHE A 39 6.63 -4.73 8.51
C PHE A 39 7.54 -5.31 7.44
N PHE A 40 7.84 -4.53 6.40
CA PHE A 40 8.54 -5.09 5.26
C PHE A 40 9.59 -4.19 4.63
N VAL A 41 10.62 -4.85 4.12
CA VAL A 41 11.68 -4.22 3.33
C VAL A 41 11.18 -4.04 1.91
N ALA A 42 11.03 -2.80 1.47
CA ALA A 42 10.52 -2.43 0.15
C ALA A 42 11.67 -2.36 -0.88
N ASP A 43 12.30 -3.50 -1.18
CA ASP A 43 13.48 -3.59 -2.02
C ASP A 43 13.20 -3.37 -3.52
N TRP A 44 12.07 -3.82 -4.06
CA TRP A 44 11.68 -3.45 -5.43
C TRP A 44 11.39 -1.95 -5.57
N HIS A 45 10.87 -1.30 -4.54
CA HIS A 45 10.74 0.17 -4.55
C HIS A 45 12.09 0.87 -4.58
N ALA A 46 13.13 0.33 -3.96
CA ALA A 46 14.48 0.90 -4.04
C ALA A 46 15.04 0.84 -5.48
N LEU A 47 14.75 -0.23 -6.22
CA LEU A 47 15.16 -0.36 -7.63
C LEU A 47 14.55 0.71 -8.54
N THR A 48 13.45 1.36 -8.14
CA THR A 48 12.86 2.45 -8.96
C THR A 48 13.76 3.68 -9.08
N THR A 49 14.70 3.87 -8.15
CA THR A 49 15.69 4.96 -8.16
C THR A 49 17.15 4.49 -8.11
N HIS A 50 17.40 3.21 -7.86
CA HIS A 50 18.74 2.58 -7.78
C HIS A 50 18.86 1.34 -8.68
N TYR A 51 18.21 1.35 -9.85
CA TYR A 51 18.28 0.23 -10.80
C TYR A 51 19.68 0.01 -11.37
N ASP A 52 20.53 1.03 -11.31
CA ASP A 52 21.90 1.06 -11.82
C ASP A 52 22.94 0.51 -10.82
N GLU A 53 22.57 0.35 -9.54
CA GLU A 53 23.44 -0.14 -8.46
C GLU A 53 22.69 -1.16 -7.56
N PRO A 54 22.22 -2.30 -8.11
CA PRO A 54 21.39 -3.27 -7.37
C PRO A 54 22.11 -3.94 -6.19
N GLU A 55 23.44 -4.05 -6.23
CA GLU A 55 24.24 -4.66 -5.16
C GLU A 55 24.15 -3.86 -3.85
N ILE A 56 23.99 -2.54 -3.95
CA ILE A 56 23.80 -1.66 -2.79
C ILE A 56 22.45 -1.95 -2.13
N VAL A 57 21.42 -2.20 -2.93
CA VAL A 57 20.09 -2.56 -2.43
C VAL A 57 20.16 -3.83 -1.61
N GLU A 58 20.78 -4.89 -2.13
CA GLU A 58 20.91 -6.18 -1.43
C GLU A 58 21.58 -6.04 -0.06
N ARG A 59 22.70 -5.30 0.00
CA ARG A 59 23.37 -5.04 1.28
C ARG A 59 22.47 -4.28 2.25
N ASN A 60 21.85 -3.20 1.78
CA ASN A 60 20.99 -2.35 2.59
C ASN A 60 19.76 -3.09 3.13
N VAL A 61 19.25 -4.11 2.42
CA VAL A 61 18.15 -4.95 2.92
C VAL A 61 18.52 -5.59 4.25
N TRP A 62 19.69 -6.23 4.33
CA TRP A 62 20.12 -6.93 5.54
C TRP A 62 20.50 -5.98 6.67
N ASP A 63 21.24 -4.92 6.36
CA ASP A 63 21.62 -3.89 7.34
C ASP A 63 20.36 -3.27 7.98
N MET A 64 19.32 -2.98 7.18
CA MET A 64 18.06 -2.43 7.67
C MET A 64 17.28 -3.40 8.56
N VAL A 65 17.24 -4.70 8.23
CA VAL A 65 16.59 -5.70 9.09
C VAL A 65 17.31 -5.81 10.43
N ILE A 66 18.65 -5.81 10.43
CA ILE A 66 19.46 -5.82 11.66
C ILE A 66 19.12 -4.59 12.51
N ASP A 67 19.06 -3.41 11.92
CA ASP A 67 18.73 -2.18 12.64
C ASP A 67 17.31 -2.21 13.25
N TRP A 68 16.33 -2.82 12.57
CA TRP A 68 14.97 -2.98 13.11
C TRP A 68 14.94 -3.85 14.36
N LEU A 69 15.62 -5.01 14.29
CA LEU A 69 15.72 -5.93 15.42
C LEU A 69 16.44 -5.25 16.59
N ALA A 70 17.54 -4.54 16.31
CA ALA A 70 18.29 -3.79 17.32
C ALA A 70 17.45 -2.65 17.96
N ALA A 71 16.54 -2.05 17.21
CA ALA A 71 15.63 -1.01 17.69
C ALA A 71 14.42 -1.56 18.49
N GLY A 72 14.23 -2.88 18.54
CA GLY A 72 13.18 -3.53 19.34
C GLY A 72 11.97 -4.04 18.55
N VAL A 73 12.06 -4.11 17.22
CA VAL A 73 11.04 -4.81 16.41
C VAL A 73 11.21 -6.32 16.63
N ASP A 74 10.15 -6.98 17.08
CA ASP A 74 10.20 -8.39 17.50
C ASP A 74 9.47 -9.29 16.48
N PRO A 75 10.15 -10.23 15.78
CA PRO A 75 9.52 -11.17 14.86
C PRO A 75 8.51 -12.12 15.52
N ALA A 76 8.53 -12.25 16.85
CA ALA A 76 7.51 -13.01 17.58
C ALA A 76 6.18 -12.23 17.74
N GLN A 77 6.21 -10.90 17.55
CA GLN A 77 5.03 -10.02 17.70
C GLN A 77 4.54 -9.47 16.36
N ALA A 78 5.44 -9.30 15.39
CA ALA A 78 5.12 -8.79 14.05
C ALA A 78 5.67 -9.70 12.94
N THR A 79 5.00 -9.72 11.79
CA THR A 79 5.51 -10.40 10.60
C THR A 79 6.50 -9.49 9.88
N LEU A 80 7.77 -9.92 9.83
CA LEU A 80 8.84 -9.26 9.09
C LEU A 80 9.09 -10.00 7.77
N PHE A 81 9.17 -9.28 6.65
CA PHE A 81 9.48 -9.88 5.36
C PHE A 81 10.17 -8.92 4.39
N ILE A 82 10.69 -9.46 3.31
CA ILE A 82 11.31 -8.72 2.20
C ILE A 82 10.35 -8.76 1.02
N GLN A 83 10.05 -7.61 0.41
CA GLN A 83 9.06 -7.49 -0.66
C GLN A 83 9.36 -8.46 -1.82
N SER A 84 10.60 -8.52 -2.31
CA SER A 84 10.99 -9.42 -3.40
C SER A 84 10.87 -10.92 -3.09
N ARG A 85 10.78 -11.30 -1.81
CA ARG A 85 10.61 -12.70 -1.36
C ARG A 85 9.15 -13.15 -1.39
N VAL A 86 8.22 -12.25 -1.70
CA VAL A 86 6.78 -12.51 -1.77
C VAL A 86 6.30 -12.15 -3.19
N PRO A 87 6.39 -13.08 -4.17
CA PRO A 87 6.13 -12.79 -5.59
C PRO A 87 4.71 -12.27 -5.86
N GLU A 88 3.75 -12.56 -4.98
CA GLU A 88 2.36 -12.14 -5.09
C GLU A 88 2.21 -10.60 -5.11
N HIS A 89 3.18 -9.85 -4.58
CA HIS A 89 3.26 -8.40 -4.74
C HIS A 89 3.38 -8.01 -6.23
N ALA A 90 4.25 -8.69 -6.99
CA ALA A 90 4.43 -8.45 -8.42
C ALA A 90 3.23 -8.96 -9.22
N GLU A 91 2.66 -10.12 -8.85
CA GLU A 91 1.47 -10.67 -9.52
C GLU A 91 0.27 -9.73 -9.37
N LEU A 92 0.01 -9.23 -8.17
CA LEU A 92 -1.09 -8.28 -7.94
C LEU A 92 -0.80 -6.94 -8.64
N HIS A 93 0.43 -6.44 -8.59
CA HIS A 93 0.82 -5.23 -9.33
C HIS A 93 0.54 -5.39 -10.84
N LEU A 94 0.93 -6.52 -11.43
CA LEU A 94 0.67 -6.83 -12.83
C LEU A 94 -0.84 -6.79 -13.15
N LEU A 95 -1.65 -7.46 -12.33
CA LEU A 95 -3.11 -7.48 -12.54
C LEU A 95 -3.75 -6.10 -12.39
N LEU A 96 -3.33 -5.32 -11.39
CA LEU A 96 -3.82 -3.95 -11.18
C LEU A 96 -3.39 -3.01 -12.31
N SER A 97 -2.25 -3.26 -12.94
CA SER A 97 -1.76 -2.41 -14.05
C SER A 97 -2.69 -2.43 -15.25
N MET A 98 -3.33 -3.56 -15.53
CA MET A 98 -4.28 -3.72 -16.65
C MET A 98 -5.53 -2.84 -16.52
N ILE A 99 -5.87 -2.43 -15.29
CA ILE A 99 -7.05 -1.59 -15.02
C ILE A 99 -6.70 -0.15 -14.66
N THR A 100 -5.41 0.19 -14.52
CA THR A 100 -4.98 1.49 -14.01
C THR A 100 -4.80 2.50 -15.14
N PRO A 101 -5.54 3.62 -15.17
CA PRO A 101 -5.33 4.65 -16.18
C PRO A 101 -3.97 5.34 -16.01
N LEU A 102 -3.22 5.49 -17.09
CA LEU A 102 -1.89 6.13 -17.09
C LEU A 102 -1.90 7.53 -16.47
N GLY A 103 -2.89 8.36 -16.86
CA GLY A 103 -3.02 9.72 -16.34
C GLY A 103 -3.31 9.81 -14.84
N TRP A 104 -3.65 8.71 -14.16
CA TRP A 104 -3.72 8.70 -12.69
C TRP A 104 -2.32 8.67 -12.07
N LEU A 105 -1.39 7.91 -12.66
CA LEU A 105 0.01 7.82 -12.22
C LEU A 105 0.75 9.14 -12.46
N GLU A 106 0.57 9.74 -13.64
CA GLU A 106 1.23 11.01 -14.02
C GLU A 106 0.81 12.21 -13.17
N ARG A 107 -0.30 12.09 -12.43
CA ARG A 107 -0.85 13.14 -11.56
C ARG A 107 -0.50 12.96 -10.10
N VAL A 108 0.19 11.89 -9.71
CA VAL A 108 0.68 11.73 -8.35
C VAL A 108 1.72 12.85 -8.09
N PRO A 109 1.52 13.73 -7.10
CA PRO A 109 2.34 14.94 -6.94
C PRO A 109 3.84 14.66 -6.82
N THR A 110 4.19 13.60 -6.09
CA THR A 110 5.59 13.23 -5.83
C THR A 110 6.35 12.78 -7.06
N TYR A 111 5.67 12.37 -8.14
CA TYR A 111 6.33 11.92 -9.37
C TYR A 111 7.13 13.07 -10.00
N LYS A 112 6.49 14.22 -10.20
CA LYS A 112 7.14 15.40 -10.80
C LYS A 112 8.21 15.98 -9.87
N ASP A 113 7.89 16.12 -8.58
CA ASP A 113 8.81 16.67 -7.59
C ASP A 113 10.10 15.86 -7.48
N GLN A 114 10.01 14.53 -7.55
CA GLN A 114 11.20 13.67 -7.48
C GLN A 114 11.99 13.65 -8.79
N GLN A 115 11.34 13.72 -9.96
CA GLN A 115 12.05 13.88 -11.23
C GLN A 115 12.88 15.18 -11.26
N GLU A 116 12.34 16.28 -10.73
CA GLU A 116 13.07 17.55 -10.65
C GLU A 116 14.23 17.50 -9.65
N LYS A 117 14.03 16.89 -8.47
CA LYS A 117 15.06 16.80 -7.42
C LYS A 117 16.20 15.85 -7.76
N LEU A 118 15.93 14.80 -8.52
CA LEU A 118 16.89 13.78 -8.93
C LEU A 118 17.29 13.95 -10.40
N SER A 119 17.49 15.18 -10.84
CA SER A 119 17.80 15.54 -12.24
C SER A 119 19.08 14.91 -12.80
N HIS A 120 19.95 14.37 -11.95
CA HIS A 120 21.17 13.64 -12.33
C HIS A 120 20.92 12.15 -12.61
N LYS A 121 19.72 11.62 -12.28
CA LYS A 121 19.30 10.25 -12.58
C LYS A 121 18.22 10.25 -13.66
N ASP A 122 18.29 9.29 -14.58
CA ASP A 122 17.19 9.09 -15.53
C ASP A 122 16.03 8.34 -14.88
N LEU A 123 15.07 9.12 -14.36
CA LEU A 123 13.84 8.60 -13.76
C LEU A 123 12.68 8.55 -14.76
N SER A 124 12.96 8.61 -16.06
CA SER A 124 11.96 8.47 -17.13
C SER A 124 11.63 7.00 -17.39
N THR A 125 11.54 6.20 -16.32
CA THR A 125 11.38 4.75 -16.39
C THR A 125 9.95 4.35 -16.04
N TYR A 126 9.48 3.26 -16.64
CA TYR A 126 8.17 2.68 -16.28
C TYR A 126 8.09 2.30 -14.80
N GLY A 127 9.18 1.77 -14.23
CA GLY A 127 9.24 1.43 -12.81
C GLY A 127 9.02 2.64 -11.90
N PHE A 128 9.63 3.77 -12.24
CA PHE A 128 9.45 5.01 -11.48
C PHE A 128 8.06 5.64 -11.68
N LEU A 129 7.45 5.51 -12.86
CA LEU A 129 6.04 5.92 -13.04
C LEU A 129 5.06 4.99 -12.32
N GLY A 130 5.38 3.69 -12.28
CA GLY A 130 4.51 2.63 -11.78
C GLY A 130 4.59 2.37 -10.28
N TYR A 131 5.57 2.92 -9.55
CA TYR A 131 5.75 2.62 -8.12
C TYR A 131 4.53 2.91 -7.23
N PRO A 132 3.70 3.96 -7.46
CA PRO A 132 2.50 4.16 -6.65
C PRO A 132 1.50 3.00 -6.77
N LEU A 133 1.47 2.33 -7.93
CA LEU A 133 0.66 1.14 -8.14
C LEU A 133 1.27 -0.11 -7.49
N LEU A 134 2.60 -0.22 -7.47
CA LEU A 134 3.29 -1.27 -6.70
C LEU A 134 2.97 -1.11 -5.20
N GLN A 135 3.03 0.11 -4.67
CA GLN A 135 2.64 0.41 -3.28
C GLN A 135 1.17 0.06 -3.01
N SER A 136 0.29 0.29 -3.99
CA SER A 136 -1.11 -0.14 -3.89
C SER A 136 -1.24 -1.67 -3.78
N ALA A 137 -0.48 -2.42 -4.58
CA ALA A 137 -0.45 -3.88 -4.50
C ALA A 137 0.07 -4.35 -3.13
N ASP A 138 1.16 -3.73 -2.64
CA ASP A 138 1.73 -4.03 -1.32
C ASP A 138 0.69 -3.85 -0.20
N ILE A 139 -0.13 -2.81 -0.27
CA ILE A 139 -1.17 -2.54 0.75
C ILE A 139 -2.35 -3.51 0.63
N LEU A 140 -2.85 -3.74 -0.59
CA LEU A 140 -4.12 -4.43 -0.82
C LEU A 140 -4.02 -5.93 -0.59
N ILE A 141 -2.88 -6.56 -0.85
CA ILE A 141 -2.69 -8.00 -0.68
C ILE A 141 -2.91 -8.47 0.77
N TYR A 142 -2.50 -7.67 1.76
CA TYR A 142 -2.66 -7.98 3.18
C TYR A 142 -4.01 -7.55 3.77
N ARG A 143 -4.82 -6.82 2.98
CA ARG A 143 -6.07 -6.19 3.43
C ARG A 143 -5.85 -5.31 4.67
N ALA A 144 -4.76 -4.54 4.68
CA ALA A 144 -4.41 -3.67 5.79
C ALA A 144 -5.51 -2.63 6.04
N SER A 145 -5.92 -2.48 7.30
CA SER A 145 -6.89 -1.44 7.69
C SER A 145 -6.20 -0.13 8.10
N ARG A 146 -4.90 -0.19 8.40
CA ARG A 146 -4.08 0.94 8.82
C ARG A 146 -2.73 0.89 8.11
N VAL A 147 -2.32 2.03 7.55
CA VAL A 147 -1.03 2.21 6.89
C VAL A 147 -0.42 3.51 7.43
N PRO A 148 0.43 3.46 8.46
CA PRO A 148 1.07 4.64 9.01
C PRO A 148 2.09 5.16 7.99
N VAL A 149 1.90 6.40 7.53
CA VAL A 149 2.74 7.04 6.53
C VAL A 149 2.99 8.50 6.89
N GLY A 150 4.07 9.08 6.35
CA GLY A 150 4.33 10.51 6.41
C GLY A 150 3.35 11.32 5.54
N GLU A 151 3.30 12.64 5.75
CA GLU A 151 2.41 13.53 4.99
C GLU A 151 2.67 13.48 3.47
N ASP A 152 3.92 13.23 3.07
CA ASP A 152 4.35 13.11 1.67
C ASP A 152 3.78 11.87 0.96
N GLN A 153 3.36 10.86 1.72
CA GLN A 153 2.85 9.58 1.22
C GLN A 153 1.31 9.49 1.26
N VAL A 154 0.63 10.49 1.82
CA VAL A 154 -0.85 10.56 1.84
C VAL A 154 -1.44 10.43 0.43
N PRO A 155 -0.90 11.10 -0.62
CA PRO A 155 -1.40 10.94 -1.98
C PRO A 155 -1.37 9.48 -2.50
N HIS A 156 -0.37 8.69 -2.11
CA HIS A 156 -0.25 7.29 -2.51
C HIS A 156 -1.27 6.39 -1.81
N VAL A 157 -1.57 6.68 -0.54
CA VAL A 157 -2.62 5.99 0.19
C VAL A 157 -4.00 6.31 -0.41
N GLU A 158 -4.25 7.56 -0.78
CA GLU A 158 -5.49 7.91 -1.49
C GLU A 158 -5.56 7.27 -2.88
N PHE A 159 -4.46 7.25 -3.63
CA PHE A 159 -4.37 6.51 -4.90
C PHE A 159 -4.70 5.02 -4.72
N THR A 160 -4.18 4.39 -3.67
CA THR A 160 -4.48 2.99 -3.33
C THR A 160 -5.98 2.76 -3.11
N ARG A 161 -6.65 3.70 -2.43
CA ARG A 161 -8.10 3.65 -2.20
C ARG A 161 -8.89 3.75 -3.51
N GLU A 162 -8.46 4.62 -4.42
CA GLU A 162 -9.06 4.73 -5.76
C GLU A 162 -8.90 3.44 -6.57
N ILE A 163 -7.71 2.84 -6.57
CA ILE A 163 -7.46 1.55 -7.23
C ILE A 163 -8.36 0.45 -6.65
N ALA A 164 -8.46 0.37 -5.32
CA ALA A 164 -9.34 -0.59 -4.66
C ALA A 164 -10.82 -0.39 -5.03
N ARG A 165 -11.30 0.86 -5.04
CA ARG A 165 -12.68 1.20 -5.47
C ARG A 165 -12.92 0.79 -6.92
N ARG A 166 -11.98 1.08 -7.81
CA ARG A 166 -12.07 0.73 -9.23
C ARG A 166 -12.10 -0.78 -9.43
N PHE A 167 -11.19 -1.52 -8.78
CA PHE A 167 -11.17 -2.99 -8.82
C PHE A 167 -12.51 -3.56 -8.34
N ASN A 168 -13.02 -3.09 -7.19
CA ASN A 168 -14.30 -3.54 -6.64
C ASN A 168 -15.48 -3.16 -7.54
N HIS A 169 -15.41 -2.03 -8.23
CA HIS A 169 -16.45 -1.62 -9.18
C HIS A 169 -16.51 -2.52 -10.42
N LEU A 170 -15.34 -2.91 -10.95
CA LEU A 170 -15.19 -3.74 -12.15
C LEU A 170 -15.48 -5.22 -11.85
N TYR A 171 -14.96 -5.74 -10.75
CA TYR A 171 -14.95 -7.19 -10.46
C TYR A 171 -15.71 -7.59 -9.18
N GLY A 172 -15.88 -6.67 -8.23
CA GLY A 172 -16.52 -6.92 -6.93
C GLY A 172 -18.04 -6.96 -6.95
N ARG A 173 -18.67 -7.01 -8.14
CA ARG A 173 -20.12 -7.17 -8.27
C ARG A 173 -20.45 -8.65 -8.33
N GLU A 174 -21.14 -9.15 -7.31
CA GLU A 174 -21.78 -10.47 -7.41
C GLU A 174 -22.69 -10.47 -8.65
N PRO A 175 -22.65 -11.50 -9.51
CA PRO A 175 -23.61 -11.62 -10.61
C PRO A 175 -25.04 -11.56 -10.09
N GLY A 176 -25.82 -10.61 -10.60
CA GLY A 176 -27.19 -10.33 -10.13
C GLY A 176 -27.25 -9.70 -8.73
N PHE A 177 -26.16 -9.11 -8.22
CA PHE A 177 -26.14 -8.46 -6.89
C PHE A 177 -27.27 -7.45 -6.73
N GLU A 178 -27.52 -6.61 -7.74
CA GLU A 178 -28.57 -5.58 -7.66
C GLU A 178 -29.96 -6.20 -7.55
N GLU A 179 -30.23 -7.27 -8.30
CA GLU A 179 -31.49 -8.01 -8.22
C GLU A 179 -31.65 -8.72 -6.88
N LYS A 180 -30.59 -9.38 -6.40
CA LYS A 180 -30.56 -10.04 -5.09
C LYS A 180 -30.73 -9.04 -3.95
N ALA A 181 -30.09 -7.87 -4.04
CA ALA A 181 -30.23 -6.79 -3.08
C ALA A 181 -31.67 -6.25 -3.09
N GLU A 182 -32.27 -5.96 -4.25
CA GLU A 182 -33.68 -5.52 -4.32
C GLU A 182 -34.66 -6.59 -3.80
N GLN A 183 -34.42 -7.87 -4.07
CA GLN A 183 -35.20 -8.96 -3.48
C GLN A 183 -35.06 -9.02 -1.95
N ALA A 184 -33.85 -8.84 -1.42
CA ALA A 184 -33.61 -8.79 0.02
C ALA A 184 -34.28 -7.56 0.67
N LEU A 185 -34.25 -6.39 0.01
CA LEU A 185 -34.90 -5.17 0.50
C LEU A 185 -36.42 -5.32 0.60
N LYS A 186 -37.05 -6.02 -0.35
CA LYS A 186 -38.48 -6.36 -0.29
C LYS A 186 -38.81 -7.21 0.96
N LYS A 187 -37.91 -8.11 1.37
CA LYS A 187 -38.07 -8.95 2.57
C LYS A 187 -37.75 -8.22 3.89
N LEU A 188 -36.91 -7.18 3.87
CA LEU A 188 -36.46 -6.45 5.06
C LEU A 188 -37.41 -5.36 5.57
N GLY A 189 -38.44 -5.01 4.78
CA GLY A 189 -39.43 -3.98 5.11
C GLY A 189 -38.97 -2.53 4.83
N ALA A 190 -39.95 -1.64 4.67
CA ALA A 190 -39.76 -0.29 4.10
C ALA A 190 -38.72 0.59 4.83
N ARG A 191 -38.67 0.53 6.16
CA ARG A 191 -37.75 1.36 6.97
C ARG A 191 -36.29 0.95 6.77
N ARG A 192 -35.98 -0.34 6.82
CA ARG A 192 -34.63 -0.88 6.61
C ARG A 192 -34.19 -0.72 5.16
N ALA A 193 -35.12 -0.87 4.22
CA ALA A 193 -34.85 -0.65 2.81
C ALA A 193 -34.43 0.80 2.51
N ARG A 194 -35.10 1.79 3.12
CA ARG A 194 -34.70 3.21 3.02
C ARG A 194 -33.30 3.48 3.55
N ILE A 195 -32.95 2.88 4.70
CA ILE A 195 -31.61 3.03 5.30
C ILE A 195 -30.55 2.45 4.38
N TYR A 196 -30.74 1.22 3.88
CA TYR A 196 -29.81 0.60 2.93
C TYR A 196 -29.61 1.46 1.69
N ARG A 197 -30.70 1.91 1.04
CA ARG A 197 -30.59 2.75 -0.17
C ARG A 197 -29.80 4.03 0.10
N ARG A 198 -30.06 4.71 1.22
CA ARG A 198 -29.29 5.90 1.65
C ARG A 198 -27.80 5.59 1.87
N LEU A 199 -27.48 4.47 2.53
CA LEU A 199 -26.09 4.06 2.78
C LEU A 199 -25.38 3.66 1.47
N ARG A 200 -26.07 2.96 0.56
CA ARG A 200 -25.57 2.59 -0.76
C ARG A 200 -25.30 3.83 -1.61
N THR A 201 -26.22 4.78 -1.66
CA THR A 201 -26.02 6.07 -2.35
C THR A 201 -24.78 6.79 -1.79
N ARG A 202 -24.66 6.89 -0.46
CA ARG A 202 -23.48 7.48 0.18
C ARG A 202 -22.18 6.73 -0.13
N TYR A 203 -22.22 5.41 -0.31
CA TYR A 203 -21.06 4.60 -0.70
C TYR A 203 -20.67 4.80 -2.16
N LEU A 204 -21.63 5.05 -3.05
CA LEU A 204 -21.39 5.25 -4.49
C LEU A 204 -21.01 6.69 -4.85
N GLU A 205 -21.46 7.67 -4.06
CA GLU A 205 -21.20 9.11 -4.27
C GLU A 205 -19.88 9.59 -3.64
N LYS A 206 -19.14 8.72 -2.93
CA LYS A 206 -17.88 9.05 -2.27
C LYS A 206 -16.71 8.27 -2.83
#